data_AF-A0A534YRJ3-F1
#
_entry.id   AF-A0A534YRJ3-F1
#
_cell.length_a   1.000
_cell.length_b   1.000
_cell.length_c   1.000
_cell.angle_alpha   90.00
_cell.angle_beta   90.00
_cell.angle_gamma   90.00
#
_symmetry.space_group_name_H-M   'P 1'
#
loop_
_entity.id
_entity.type
_entity.pdbx_description
1 polymer ?
#
loop_
_entity_poly.entity_id
_entity_poly.type
_entity_poly.pdbx_seq_one_letter_code
_entity_poly.pdbx_strand_id
1 'polypeptide(L)'
;MRDAILFYCQHVLGMGHLVRSMALARALAARFRVVFLNGGRVPRGLPRPAGVEFVDLPPLGFDAMERLVSRDSRRPLEDAQRERRETILRTFHRVQPRAVVVELFP
;
A
#
# COMPACT_ATOMS: atom_id res chain seq x y z
N MET A 1 4.37 24.34 1.64
CA MET A 1 3.78 22.98 1.69
C MET A 1 4.92 21.98 1.85
N ARG A 2 4.72 20.86 2.57
CA ARG A 2 5.75 19.81 2.68
C ARG A 2 5.78 18.99 1.39
N ASP A 3 6.97 18.60 0.94
CA ASP A 3 7.13 17.66 -0.18
C ASP A 3 6.42 16.33 0.13
N ALA A 4 5.82 15.72 -0.90
CA ALA A 4 5.04 14.50 -0.76
C ALA A 4 5.84 13.26 -1.17
N ILE A 5 5.66 12.17 -0.42
CA ILE A 5 6.17 10.83 -0.74
C ILE A 5 4.99 9.89 -0.89
N LEU A 6 4.99 9.13 -1.98
CA LEU A 6 4.06 8.01 -2.17
C LEU A 6 4.77 6.72 -1.76
N PHE A 7 4.34 6.11 -0.67
CA PHE A 7 4.93 4.88 -0.14
C PHE A 7 4.02 3.71 -0.47
N TYR A 8 4.46 2.82 -1.33
CA TYR A 8 3.76 1.58 -1.66
C TYR A 8 4.33 0.41 -0.86
N CYS A 9 3.47 -0.36 -0.22
CA CYS A 9 3.83 -1.58 0.50
C CYS A 9 2.93 -2.73 0.05
N GLN A 10 3.54 -3.73 -0.58
CA GLN A 10 2.93 -5.04 -0.76
C GLN A 10 3.30 -5.94 0.42
N HIS A 11 2.34 -6.70 0.93
CA HIS A 11 2.58 -7.72 1.95
C HIS A 11 1.61 -8.88 1.79
N VAL A 12 2.12 -10.09 2.01
CA VAL A 12 1.52 -11.34 1.53
C VAL A 12 1.38 -12.39 2.62
N LEU A 13 2.45 -12.61 3.38
CA LEU A 13 2.54 -13.59 4.47
C LEU A 13 3.25 -12.93 5.66
N GLY A 14 2.55 -12.85 6.79
CA GLY A 14 3.05 -12.23 8.02
C GLY A 14 2.95 -10.69 8.03
N MET A 15 3.06 -10.12 9.25
CA MET A 15 2.92 -8.68 9.47
C MET A 15 4.25 -7.91 9.37
N GLY A 16 5.37 -8.60 9.15
CA GLY A 16 6.73 -8.01 9.23
C GLY A 16 6.95 -6.85 8.25
N HIS A 17 6.63 -7.05 6.96
CA HIS A 17 6.74 -6.00 5.95
C HIS A 17 5.83 -4.82 6.29
N LEU A 18 4.55 -5.07 6.58
CA LEU A 18 3.60 -4.01 6.91
C LEU A 18 4.03 -3.18 8.12
N VAL A 19 4.43 -3.82 9.24
CA VAL A 19 4.85 -3.13 10.47
C VAL A 19 6.11 -2.29 10.20
N ARG A 20 7.10 -2.84 9.49
CA ARG A 20 8.32 -2.11 9.14
C ARG A 20 8.02 -0.93 8.23
N SER A 21 7.20 -1.11 7.21
CA SER A 21 6.80 -0.02 6.30
C SER A 21 6.02 1.06 7.03
N MET A 22 5.12 0.71 7.94
CA MET A 22 4.40 1.72 8.76
C MET A 22 5.35 2.46 9.72
N ALA A 23 6.36 1.79 10.27
CA ALA A 23 7.38 2.44 11.10
C ALA A 23 8.20 3.46 10.29
N LEU A 24 8.61 3.10 9.06
CA LEU A 24 9.29 4.00 8.13
C LEU A 24 8.38 5.17 7.71
N ALA A 25 7.13 4.89 7.35
CA ALA A 25 6.16 5.91 6.97
C ALA A 25 5.93 6.93 8.10
N ARG A 26 5.82 6.45 9.34
CA ARG A 26 5.73 7.31 10.54
C ARG A 26 6.96 8.21 10.70
N ALA A 27 8.16 7.67 10.51
CA ALA A 27 9.39 8.46 10.60
C ALA A 27 9.45 9.52 9.49
N LEU A 28 9.08 9.16 8.25
CA LEU A 28 9.03 10.09 7.12
C LEU A 28 7.98 11.20 7.32
N ALA A 29 6.84 10.89 7.94
CA ALA A 29 5.78 11.85 8.22
C ALA A 29 6.20 13.02 9.12
N ALA A 30 7.30 12.89 9.86
CA ALA A 30 7.89 14.00 10.61
C ALA A 30 8.29 15.18 9.70
N ARG A 31 8.69 14.90 8.45
CA ARG A 31 9.20 15.92 7.51
C ARG A 31 8.42 16.02 6.21
N PHE A 32 7.81 14.94 5.75
CA PHE A 32 7.11 14.85 4.47
C PHE A 32 5.60 14.65 4.67
N ARG A 33 4.83 14.97 3.64
CA ARG A 33 3.47 14.44 3.51
C ARG A 33 3.57 13.01 2.98
N VAL A 34 3.15 12.02 3.76
CA VAL A 34 3.26 10.61 3.35
C VAL A 34 1.90 10.06 3.00
N VAL A 35 1.77 9.55 1.78
CA VAL A 35 0.61 8.77 1.33
C VAL A 35 1.04 7.31 1.19
N PHE A 36 0.49 6.45 2.04
CA PHE A 36 0.77 5.04 2.12
C PHE A 36 -0.25 4.23 1.32
N LEU A 37 0.20 3.62 0.22
CA LEU A 37 -0.57 2.68 -0.58
C LEU A 37 -0.40 1.28 0.01
N ASN A 38 -1.46 0.74 0.60
CA ASN A 38 -1.46 -0.59 1.20
C ASN A 38 -1.94 -1.63 0.17
N GLY A 39 -1.04 -2.52 -0.24
CA GLY A 39 -1.29 -3.54 -1.25
C GLY A 39 -1.81 -4.89 -0.73
N GLY A 40 -1.67 -5.15 0.57
CA GLY A 40 -2.15 -6.39 1.23
C GLY A 40 -3.40 -6.18 2.09
N ARG A 41 -3.90 -7.25 2.72
CA ARG A 41 -5.07 -7.16 3.63
C ARG A 41 -4.73 -6.36 4.87
N VAL A 42 -5.53 -5.35 5.22
CA VAL A 42 -5.38 -4.64 6.51
C VAL A 42 -5.80 -5.58 7.65
N PRO A 43 -4.89 -5.94 8.58
CA PRO A 43 -5.29 -6.73 9.75
C PRO A 43 -6.25 -5.93 10.64
N ARG A 44 -7.30 -6.58 11.13
CA ARG A 44 -8.24 -5.95 12.07
C ARG A 44 -7.48 -5.53 13.33
N GLY A 45 -7.71 -4.29 13.77
CA GLY A 45 -7.14 -3.76 15.01
C GLY A 45 -5.69 -3.26 14.91
N LEU A 46 -5.04 -3.34 13.74
CA LEU A 46 -3.71 -2.77 13.56
C LEU A 46 -3.81 -1.23 13.44
N PRO A 47 -3.24 -0.46 14.37
CA PRO A 47 -3.35 1.00 14.33
C PRO A 47 -2.53 1.57 13.18
N ARG A 48 -3.13 2.55 12.48
CA ARG A 48 -2.42 3.35 11.48
C ARG A 48 -1.62 4.46 12.18
N PRO A 49 -0.35 4.70 11.82
CA PRO A 49 0.43 5.79 12.39
C PRO A 49 -0.20 7.14 12.08
N ALA A 50 -0.21 8.04 13.08
CA ALA A 50 -0.65 9.41 12.90
C ALA A 50 0.25 10.15 11.89
N GLY A 51 -0.33 11.11 11.17
CA GLY A 51 0.40 11.91 10.17
C GLY A 51 0.67 11.20 8.84
N VAL A 52 0.15 9.98 8.65
CA VAL A 52 0.24 9.22 7.41
C VAL A 52 -1.16 9.06 6.80
N GLU A 53 -1.32 9.46 5.54
CA GLU A 53 -2.54 9.21 4.76
C GLU A 53 -2.51 7.78 4.22
N PHE A 54 -3.62 7.05 4.26
CA PHE A 54 -3.69 5.67 3.77
C PHE A 54 -4.64 5.54 2.59
N VAL A 55 -4.22 4.76 1.59
CA VAL A 55 -5.05 4.31 0.48
C VAL A 55 -4.94 2.79 0.41
N ASP A 56 -6.03 2.11 0.73
CA ASP A 56 -6.10 0.66 0.61
C ASP A 56 -6.41 0.27 -0.83
N LEU A 57 -5.56 -0.59 -1.36
CA LEU A 57 -5.75 -1.17 -2.67
C LEU A 57 -6.50 -2.51 -2.54
N PRO A 58 -7.18 -2.99 -3.61
CA PRO A 58 -7.65 -4.37 -3.67
C PRO A 58 -6.52 -5.34 -3.27
N PRO A 59 -6.69 -6.12 -2.19
CA PRO A 59 -5.56 -6.84 -1.61
C PRO A 59 -5.17 -8.02 -2.50
N LEU A 60 -3.90 -8.10 -2.88
CA LEU A 60 -3.35 -9.25 -3.59
C LEU A 60 -2.50 -10.11 -2.66
N GLY A 61 -2.35 -11.38 -3.00
CA GLY A 61 -1.32 -12.21 -2.42
C GLY A 61 -1.14 -13.54 -3.12
N PHE A 62 -0.52 -14.53 -2.46
CA PHE A 62 -0.18 -15.82 -3.08
C PHE A 62 -0.97 -16.99 -2.49
N ASP A 63 -1.52 -17.86 -3.32
CA ASP A 63 -2.12 -19.11 -2.83
C ASP A 63 -1.06 -20.14 -2.40
N ALA A 64 -1.49 -21.36 -2.03
CA ALA A 64 -0.60 -22.43 -1.60
C ALA A 64 0.34 -22.94 -2.71
N MET A 65 0.07 -22.59 -3.97
CA MET A 65 0.86 -22.94 -5.14
C MET A 65 1.70 -21.75 -5.64
N GLU A 66 1.88 -20.73 -4.80
CA GLU A 66 2.63 -19.50 -5.11
C GLU A 66 2.06 -18.71 -6.29
N ARG A 67 0.78 -18.90 -6.63
CA ARG A 67 0.12 -18.13 -7.70
C ARG A 67 -0.44 -16.85 -7.12
N LEU A 68 -0.24 -15.74 -7.84
CA LEU A 68 -0.85 -14.47 -7.49
C LEU A 68 -2.37 -14.61 -7.56
N VAL A 69 -3.05 -14.20 -6.49
CA VAL A 69 -4.50 -14.27 -6.34
C VAL A 69 -5.02 -13.00 -5.68
N SER A 70 -6.28 -12.67 -5.97
CA SER A 70 -7.02 -11.70 -5.18
C SER A 70 -7.31 -12.26 -3.80
N ARG A 71 -7.17 -11.43 -2.77
CA ARG A 71 -7.57 -11.73 -1.38
C ARG A 71 -8.93 -11.13 -1.03
N ASP A 72 -9.63 -10.55 -2.01
CA ASP A 72 -11.02 -10.15 -1.94
C ASP A 72 -11.84 -11.10 -2.83
N SER A 73 -12.63 -11.97 -2.21
CA SER A 73 -13.42 -12.99 -2.94
C SER A 73 -14.46 -12.39 -3.88
N ARG A 74 -14.78 -11.10 -3.74
CA ARG A 74 -15.72 -10.38 -4.60
C ARG A 74 -15.06 -9.82 -5.86
N ARG A 75 -13.73 -9.86 -5.94
CA ARG A 75 -12.94 -9.26 -7.03
C ARG A 75 -12.01 -10.32 -7.62
N PRO A 76 -12.25 -10.75 -8.87
CA PRO A 76 -11.29 -11.52 -9.62
C PRO A 76 -9.92 -10.83 -9.68
N LEU A 77 -8.85 -11.62 -9.87
CA LEU A 77 -7.48 -11.11 -9.89
C LEU A 77 -7.27 -9.98 -10.92
N GLU A 78 -7.81 -10.15 -12.13
CA GLU A 78 -7.67 -9.16 -13.21
C GLU A 78 -8.35 -7.84 -12.87
N ASP A 79 -9.54 -7.89 -12.28
CA ASP A 79 -10.27 -6.71 -11.83
C ASP A 79 -9.56 -6.01 -10.68
N ALA A 80 -9.04 -6.78 -9.72
CA ALA A 80 -8.24 -6.24 -8.62
C ALA A 80 -6.99 -5.53 -9.17
N GLN A 81 -6.29 -6.12 -10.14
CA GLN A 81 -5.12 -5.50 -10.76
C GLN A 81 -5.45 -4.22 -11.53
N ARG A 82 -6.57 -4.19 -12.26
CA ARG A 82 -7.05 -3.00 -12.97
C ARG A 82 -7.38 -1.87 -12.00
N GLU A 83 -8.18 -2.15 -10.97
CA GLU A 83 -8.56 -1.17 -9.94
C GLU A 83 -7.34 -0.68 -9.14
N ARG A 84 -6.37 -1.56 -8.86
CA ARG A 84 -5.07 -1.18 -8.27
C ARG A 84 -4.35 -0.16 -9.13
N ARG A 85 -4.13 -0.47 -10.41
CA ARG A 85 -3.43 0.42 -11.34
C ARG A 85 -4.09 1.78 -11.42
N GLU A 86 -5.40 1.82 -11.59
CA GLU A 86 -6.16 3.08 -11.65
C GLU A 86 -6.05 3.88 -10.36
N THR A 87 -6.13 3.21 -9.21
CA THR A 87 -6.02 3.87 -7.90
C THR A 87 -4.63 4.41 -7.62
N ILE A 88 -3.58 3.65 -7.98
CA ILE A 88 -2.18 4.08 -7.87
C ILE A 88 -1.95 5.30 -8.76
N LEU A 89 -2.32 5.24 -10.05
CA LEU A 89 -2.11 6.34 -10.99
C LEU A 89 -2.90 7.59 -10.59
N ARG A 90 -4.17 7.45 -10.20
CA ARG A 90 -4.99 8.56 -9.69
C ARG A 90 -4.38 9.19 -8.45
N THR A 91 -3.86 8.37 -7.53
CA THR A 91 -3.20 8.86 -6.32
C THR A 91 -1.90 9.58 -6.66
N PHE A 92 -1.08 9.02 -7.55
CA PHE A 92 0.15 9.66 -8.02
C PHE A 92 -0.14 11.02 -8.65
N HIS A 93 -1.09 11.10 -9.59
CA HIS A 93 -1.43 12.36 -10.25
C HIS A 93 -2.01 13.41 -9.29
N ARG A 94 -2.81 12.99 -8.31
CA ARG A 94 -3.35 13.90 -7.29
C ARG A 94 -2.29 14.38 -6.29
N VAL A 95 -1.36 13.50 -5.90
CA VAL A 95 -0.37 13.78 -4.85
C VAL A 95 0.84 14.52 -5.41
N GLN A 96 1.19 14.32 -6.69
CA GLN A 96 2.42 14.83 -7.32
C GLN A 96 3.64 14.59 -6.42
N PRO A 97 3.92 13.33 -6.02
CA PRO A 97 4.99 13.04 -5.08
C PRO A 97 6.36 13.32 -5.70
N ARG A 98 7.32 13.78 -4.89
CA ARG A 98 8.71 13.96 -5.33
C ARG A 98 9.50 12.66 -5.36
N ALA A 99 9.02 11.64 -4.63
CA ALA A 99 9.60 10.32 -4.61
C ALA A 99 8.50 9.26 -4.42
N VAL A 100 8.73 8.10 -5.02
CA VAL A 100 7.93 6.89 -4.81
C VAL A 100 8.83 5.85 -4.13
N VAL A 101 8.38 5.32 -3.01
CA VAL A 101 9.05 4.24 -2.28
C VAL A 101 8.25 2.97 -2.49
N VAL A 102 8.90 1.88 -2.86
CA VAL A 102 8.27 0.59 -3.14
C VAL A 102 8.89 -0.45 -2.20
N GLU A 103 8.08 -0.98 -1.28
CA GLU A 103 8.41 -2.15 -0.47
C GLU A 103 7.62 -3.34 -1.01
N LEU A 104 8.36 -4.28 -1.62
CA LEU A 104 7.84 -5.45 -2.31
C LEU A 104 6.92 -5.11 -3.51
N PHE A 105 6.75 -6.07 -4.40
CA PHE A 105 5.90 -5.99 -5.60
C PHE A 105 5.38 -7.42 -5.88
N PRO A 106 4.19 -7.65 -6.49
CA PRO A 106 3.19 -6.74 -7.10
C PRO A 106 1.94 -6.40 -6.28
#